data_AF-A0A9W8ATS1-F1
#
_entry.id   AF-A0A9W8ATS1-F1
#
_cell.length_a   1.000
_cell.length_b   1.000
_cell.length_c   1.000
_cell.angle_alpha   90.00
_cell.angle_beta   90.00
_cell.angle_gamma   90.00
#
_symmetry.space_group_name_H-M   'P 1'
#
loop_
_entity.id
_entity.type
_entity.pdbx_description
1 polymer ?
#
loop_
_entity_poly.entity_id
_entity_poly.type
_entity_poly.pdbx_seq_one_letter_code
_entity_poly.pdbx_strand_id
1 'polypeptide(L)'
;MKFSTAFTAVAALVAGSMVSAHEHIKTPCVRNSPEAGCAGFGQPDYDIAEPIASTKDGIVHDVMCRGPRGKSNGVLKAGETLSLQFDSAGAIHEGGHCEVSMSTNEKDWAVILTKLTSCFVDEEGLNIKATIPKDAPSLENVVIAWTWVNAAGNREFYMNCMDYSLEGVEGGKIEGPQMVIANYPGYPTIGEFHFSADPRKDLYENRPMVVITGDGSSAGGNQTESVTDAPTTTPGETASATPTDGGSIPTDAPTDLPGPSPTGGEPAPGASTSTGSDSTPTSLPGKCKPKTQ
;
A
#
# COMPACT_ATOMS: atom_id res chain seq x y z
N MET A 1 -2.35 -50.46 43.25
CA MET A 1 -1.49 -49.30 42.91
C MET A 1 -1.73 -49.01 41.43
N LYS A 2 -2.36 -47.86 41.11
CA LYS A 2 -1.80 -46.72 40.35
C LYS A 2 -1.27 -47.16 38.96
N PHE A 3 -1.62 -46.54 37.82
CA PHE A 3 -1.72 -45.11 37.54
C PHE A 3 -2.72 -44.87 36.39
N SER A 4 -3.59 -43.87 36.55
CA SER A 4 -4.36 -43.32 35.43
C SER A 4 -3.56 -42.15 34.86
N THR A 5 -3.07 -42.30 33.63
CA THR A 5 -2.28 -41.27 32.93
C THR A 5 -3.25 -40.31 32.26
N ALA A 6 -3.47 -39.15 32.87
CA ALA A 6 -4.19 -38.05 32.23
C ALA A 6 -3.30 -37.44 31.14
N PHE A 7 -3.65 -37.66 29.87
CA PHE A 7 -3.05 -36.93 28.76
C PHE A 7 -3.62 -35.51 28.74
N THR A 8 -2.86 -34.54 29.23
CA THR A 8 -3.14 -33.13 29.02
C THR A 8 -2.71 -32.77 27.60
N ALA A 9 -3.65 -32.71 26.67
CA ALA A 9 -3.42 -32.16 25.34
C ALA A 9 -3.20 -30.65 25.47
N VAL A 10 -1.95 -30.20 25.35
CA VAL A 10 -1.62 -28.77 25.22
C VAL A 10 -1.92 -28.38 23.78
N ALA A 11 -3.08 -27.78 23.54
CA ALA A 11 -3.39 -27.14 22.27
C ALA A 11 -2.53 -25.87 22.15
N ALA A 12 -1.43 -25.94 21.41
CA ALA A 12 -0.67 -24.76 21.03
C ALA A 12 -1.51 -23.93 20.05
N LEU A 13 -2.13 -22.84 20.53
CA LEU A 13 -2.67 -21.81 19.64
C LEU A 13 -1.48 -21.14 18.93
N VAL A 14 -1.25 -21.52 17.68
CA VAL A 14 -0.40 -20.76 16.77
C VAL A 14 -1.18 -19.50 16.41
N ALA A 15 -0.92 -18.40 17.12
CA ALA A 15 -1.36 -17.08 16.69
C ALA A 15 -0.56 -16.71 15.44
N GLY A 16 -1.10 -17.05 14.27
CA GLY A 16 -0.56 -16.56 13.00
C GLY A 16 -0.74 -15.05 12.95
N SER A 17 0.35 -14.31 12.81
CA SER A 17 0.29 -12.90 12.42
C SER A 17 -0.37 -12.83 11.05
N MET A 18 -1.55 -12.20 10.97
CA MET A 18 -2.16 -11.87 9.68
C MET A 18 -1.25 -10.85 9.02
N VAL A 19 -0.53 -11.26 7.98
CA VAL A 19 0.24 -10.34 7.13
C VAL A 19 -0.73 -9.85 6.07
N SER A 20 -0.96 -8.54 6.04
CA SER A 20 -1.68 -7.89 4.95
C SER A 20 -0.79 -7.94 3.70
N ALA A 21 -1.40 -8.21 2.55
CA ALA A 21 -0.69 -8.19 1.27
C ALA A 21 -0.42 -6.76 0.78
N HIS A 22 -0.94 -5.74 1.48
CA HIS A 22 -0.97 -4.35 1.05
C HIS A 22 -0.75 -3.38 2.23
N GLU A 23 -0.53 -2.09 1.96
CA GLU A 23 -0.06 -1.10 2.94
C GLU A 23 -0.97 0.14 3.00
N HIS A 24 -1.11 0.75 4.17
CA HIS A 24 -1.86 2.00 4.37
C HIS A 24 -1.30 2.84 5.52
N ILE A 25 -1.68 4.11 5.54
CA ILE A 25 -1.47 4.95 6.72
C ILE A 25 -2.43 4.52 7.82
N LYS A 26 -1.86 4.06 8.93
CA LYS A 26 -2.56 3.75 10.16
C LYS A 26 -2.80 4.98 11.03
N THR A 27 -1.86 5.93 11.03
CA THR A 27 -1.98 7.17 11.80
C THR A 27 -1.24 8.30 11.07
N PRO A 28 -1.86 9.47 10.87
CA PRO A 28 -3.16 9.94 11.37
C PRO A 28 -4.37 9.28 10.68
N CYS A 29 -5.58 9.63 11.09
CA CYS A 29 -6.80 9.05 10.50
C CYS A 29 -6.95 9.47 9.05
N VAL A 30 -6.86 8.50 8.14
CA VAL A 30 -7.24 8.69 6.74
C VAL A 30 -8.76 8.71 6.59
N ARG A 31 -9.26 9.25 5.48
CA ARG A 31 -10.68 9.15 5.11
C ARG A 31 -11.12 7.69 5.19
N ASN A 32 -12.32 7.47 5.72
CA ASN A 32 -12.92 6.13 5.85
C ASN A 32 -12.09 5.12 6.69
N SER A 33 -11.11 5.57 7.47
CA SER A 33 -10.27 4.65 8.26
C SER A 33 -11.10 3.78 9.21
N PRO A 34 -10.88 2.45 9.23
CA PRO A 34 -11.56 1.51 10.13
C PRO A 34 -10.91 1.45 11.51
N GLU A 35 -9.83 2.20 11.73
CA GLU A 35 -9.11 2.24 13.00
C GLU A 35 -10.02 2.73 14.14
N ALA A 36 -9.90 2.10 15.32
CA ALA A 36 -10.81 2.35 16.44
C ALA A 36 -10.86 3.82 16.90
N GLY A 37 -9.79 4.59 16.64
CA GLY A 37 -9.70 6.03 16.95
C GLY A 37 -10.29 6.96 15.87
N CYS A 38 -10.69 6.42 14.72
CA CYS A 38 -11.08 7.20 13.54
C CYS A 38 -12.59 7.27 13.33
N ALA A 39 -13.37 7.09 14.39
CA ALA A 39 -14.81 7.33 14.35
C ALA A 39 -15.13 8.75 13.84
N GLY A 40 -15.94 8.82 12.78
CA GLY A 40 -16.38 10.07 12.15
C GLY A 40 -15.54 10.55 10.97
N PHE A 41 -14.47 9.84 10.59
CA PHE A 41 -13.69 10.14 9.38
C PHE A 41 -14.32 9.59 8.08
N GLY A 42 -15.51 8.99 8.17
CA GLY A 42 -16.25 8.44 7.05
C GLY A 42 -16.93 7.13 7.41
N GLN A 43 -17.41 6.40 6.41
CA GLN A 43 -17.84 5.01 6.60
C GLN A 43 -16.59 4.12 6.63
N PRO A 44 -16.41 3.24 7.63
CA PRO A 44 -15.24 2.36 7.68
C PRO A 44 -15.08 1.55 6.39
N ASP A 45 -13.97 1.79 5.70
CA ASP A 45 -13.49 1.03 4.56
C ASP A 45 -12.41 0.07 5.09
N TYR A 46 -12.65 -1.24 4.97
CA TYR A 46 -11.70 -2.26 5.42
C TYR A 46 -10.66 -2.60 4.34
N ASP A 47 -10.83 -2.04 3.15
CA ASP A 47 -9.98 -2.23 1.97
C ASP A 47 -9.07 -1.00 1.75
N ILE A 48 -8.89 -0.13 2.77
CA ILE A 48 -8.05 1.09 2.67
C ILE A 48 -6.57 0.82 2.38
N ALA A 49 -6.12 -0.42 2.62
CA ALA A 49 -4.79 -0.91 2.28
C ALA A 49 -4.67 -1.28 0.81
N GLU A 50 -5.76 -1.65 0.13
CA GLU A 50 -5.71 -2.04 -1.26
C GLU A 50 -5.20 -0.89 -2.15
N PRO A 51 -4.68 -1.18 -3.34
CA PRO A 51 -4.41 -0.13 -4.32
C PRO A 51 -5.73 0.43 -4.85
N ILE A 52 -5.76 1.72 -5.18
CA ILE A 52 -6.95 2.32 -5.82
C ILE A 52 -7.01 1.99 -7.33
N ALA A 53 -5.89 1.54 -7.92
CA ALA A 53 -5.85 1.00 -9.27
C ALA A 53 -4.69 0.01 -9.48
N SER A 54 -4.88 -0.89 -10.44
CA SER A 54 -3.86 -1.82 -10.91
C SER A 54 -3.93 -1.99 -12.42
N THR A 55 -2.79 -1.89 -13.12
CA THR A 55 -2.78 -2.10 -14.58
C THR A 55 -2.85 -3.57 -14.97
N LYS A 56 -2.66 -4.49 -14.03
CA LYS A 56 -2.73 -5.94 -14.30
C LYS A 56 -4.13 -6.34 -14.76
N ASP A 57 -5.15 -5.68 -14.22
CA ASP A 57 -6.55 -5.95 -14.54
C ASP A 57 -7.19 -4.81 -15.35
N GLY A 58 -6.51 -3.66 -15.48
CA GLY A 58 -7.11 -2.45 -16.05
C GLY A 58 -8.26 -1.91 -15.21
N ILE A 59 -8.33 -2.32 -13.93
CA ILE A 59 -9.42 -2.04 -13.01
C ILE A 59 -9.04 -0.85 -12.13
N VAL A 60 -9.95 0.12 -12.07
CA VAL A 60 -10.01 1.09 -10.97
C VAL A 60 -10.71 0.37 -9.81
N HIS A 61 -9.98 0.15 -8.72
CA HIS A 61 -10.56 -0.42 -7.51
C HIS A 61 -11.26 0.66 -6.68
N ASP A 62 -10.78 1.91 -6.77
CA ASP A 62 -11.41 3.05 -6.09
C ASP A 62 -11.10 4.40 -6.79
N VAL A 63 -11.90 5.41 -6.47
CA VAL A 63 -11.66 6.79 -6.86
C VAL A 63 -10.49 7.40 -6.08
N MET A 64 -9.93 8.50 -6.59
CA MET A 64 -8.95 9.29 -5.85
C MET A 64 -9.45 9.62 -4.44
N CYS A 65 -8.57 9.54 -3.46
CA CYS A 65 -8.86 9.70 -2.03
C CYS A 65 -9.85 8.69 -1.41
N ARG A 66 -10.27 7.63 -2.12
CA ARG A 66 -11.18 6.58 -1.59
C ARG A 66 -12.51 7.12 -1.04
N GLY A 67 -12.94 8.29 -1.52
CA GLY A 67 -14.20 8.91 -1.09
C GLY A 67 -14.13 10.41 -0.78
N PRO A 68 -15.28 11.00 -0.41
CA PRO A 68 -15.40 12.44 -0.16
C PRO A 68 -14.65 12.87 1.10
N ARG A 69 -14.46 14.19 1.25
CA ARG A 69 -13.87 14.80 2.45
C ARG A 69 -14.54 14.31 3.72
N GLY A 70 -13.72 13.90 4.68
CA GLY A 70 -14.16 13.46 5.99
C GLY A 70 -14.00 14.55 7.03
N LYS A 71 -14.00 14.11 8.29
CA LYS A 71 -13.61 14.92 9.43
C LYS A 71 -12.14 15.36 9.29
N SER A 72 -11.86 16.60 9.68
CA SER A 72 -10.48 17.09 9.76
C SER A 72 -9.71 16.43 10.90
N ASN A 73 -8.44 16.11 10.64
CA ASN A 73 -7.47 15.66 11.63
C ASN A 73 -6.97 16.81 12.54
N GLY A 74 -7.37 18.05 12.26
CA GLY A 74 -7.05 19.22 13.07
C GLY A 74 -6.38 20.34 12.27
N VAL A 75 -5.48 21.07 12.94
CA VAL A 75 -4.74 22.20 12.38
C VAL A 75 -3.27 21.79 12.26
N LEU A 76 -2.71 21.90 11.06
CA LEU A 76 -1.27 21.86 10.83
C LEU A 76 -0.71 23.28 10.80
N LYS A 77 0.56 23.43 11.14
CA LYS A 77 1.26 24.72 11.05
C LYS A 77 2.28 24.73 9.91
N ALA A 78 2.45 25.88 9.27
CA ALA A 78 3.56 26.09 8.35
C ALA A 78 4.90 25.76 9.03
N GLY A 79 5.74 24.94 8.38
CA GLY A 79 7.01 24.45 8.92
C GLY A 79 6.91 23.29 9.91
N GLU A 80 5.71 22.83 10.28
CA GLU A 80 5.52 21.63 11.10
C GLU A 80 5.84 20.35 10.30
N THR A 81 6.32 19.32 10.99
CA THR A 81 6.52 17.99 10.38
C THR A 81 5.35 17.08 10.70
N LEU A 82 4.64 16.64 9.67
CA LEU A 82 3.63 15.60 9.73
C LEU A 82 4.29 14.22 9.66
N SER A 83 3.97 13.35 10.62
CA SER A 83 4.43 11.96 10.67
C SER A 83 3.31 11.03 10.20
N LEU A 84 3.58 10.23 9.16
CA LEU A 84 2.68 9.22 8.62
C LEU A 84 3.19 7.85 9.07
N GLN A 85 2.46 7.20 9.97
CA GLN A 85 2.77 5.87 10.48
C GLN A 85 1.94 4.85 9.72
N PHE A 86 2.62 3.83 9.20
CA PHE A 86 2.04 2.76 8.39
C PHE A 86 1.78 1.52 9.23
N ASP A 87 0.93 0.61 8.73
CA ASP A 87 0.57 -0.56 9.51
C ASP A 87 1.71 -1.58 9.53
N SER A 88 2.12 -1.99 10.73
CA SER A 88 3.22 -2.95 10.90
C SER A 88 2.93 -4.35 10.32
N ALA A 89 1.66 -4.62 10.02
CA ALA A 89 1.23 -5.86 9.39
C ALA A 89 1.16 -5.75 7.85
N GLY A 90 1.39 -4.58 7.27
CA GLY A 90 1.37 -4.33 5.83
C GLY A 90 2.55 -4.95 5.08
N ALA A 91 2.44 -4.95 3.75
CA ALA A 91 3.50 -5.38 2.85
C ALA A 91 4.14 -4.19 2.13
N ILE A 92 5.45 -4.04 2.30
CA ILE A 92 6.20 -2.90 1.74
C ILE A 92 6.63 -3.10 0.28
N HIS A 93 6.39 -4.27 -0.32
CA HIS A 93 6.70 -4.59 -1.73
C HIS A 93 8.10 -4.13 -2.22
N GLU A 94 9.13 -4.41 -1.43
CA GLU A 94 10.53 -4.00 -1.70
C GLU A 94 10.72 -2.47 -1.84
N GLY A 95 9.74 -1.72 -1.36
CA GLY A 95 9.66 -0.26 -1.36
C GLY A 95 8.99 0.31 -2.59
N GLY A 96 9.60 1.35 -3.16
CA GLY A 96 9.14 1.97 -4.39
C GLY A 96 9.17 3.49 -4.36
N HIS A 97 8.27 4.12 -5.11
CA HIS A 97 8.13 5.58 -5.16
C HIS A 97 6.94 6.02 -4.32
N CYS A 98 7.14 6.92 -3.37
CA CYS A 98 6.02 7.54 -2.69
C CYS A 98 6.15 9.05 -2.58
N GLU A 99 5.00 9.71 -2.57
CA GLU A 99 4.89 11.15 -2.45
C GLU A 99 3.92 11.52 -1.34
N VAL A 100 4.20 12.65 -0.68
CA VAL A 100 3.23 13.34 0.16
C VAL A 100 2.89 14.67 -0.50
N SER A 101 1.61 14.88 -0.78
CA SER A 101 1.12 15.97 -1.61
C SER A 101 0.01 16.75 -0.91
N MET A 102 -0.09 18.05 -1.18
CA MET A 102 -1.13 18.93 -0.66
C MET A 102 -2.06 19.41 -1.78
N SER A 103 -3.36 19.52 -1.51
CA SER A 103 -4.33 20.06 -2.46
C SER A 103 -5.52 20.73 -1.76
N THR A 104 -6.11 21.75 -2.37
CA THR A 104 -7.37 22.38 -1.94
C THR A 104 -8.58 21.94 -2.77
N ASN A 105 -8.34 21.33 -3.93
CA ASN A 105 -9.38 20.97 -4.91
C ASN A 105 -9.35 19.50 -5.37
N GLU A 106 -8.42 18.70 -4.83
CA GLU A 106 -8.21 17.27 -5.14
C GLU A 106 -7.86 17.00 -6.62
N LYS A 107 -7.35 18.02 -7.32
CA LYS A 107 -6.93 17.95 -8.73
C LYS A 107 -5.51 18.45 -8.91
N ASP A 108 -5.23 19.66 -8.43
CA ASP A 108 -3.89 20.23 -8.40
C ASP A 108 -3.21 19.79 -7.11
N TRP A 109 -2.15 18.99 -7.24
CA TRP A 109 -1.45 18.37 -6.11
C TRP A 109 -0.02 18.86 -6.06
N ALA A 110 0.30 19.70 -5.08
CA ALA A 110 1.66 20.18 -4.83
C ALA A 110 2.40 19.20 -3.91
N VAL A 111 3.41 18.53 -4.43
CA VAL A 111 4.23 17.57 -3.67
C VAL A 111 5.16 18.29 -2.71
N ILE A 112 5.17 17.85 -1.46
CA ILE A 112 6.03 18.38 -0.38
C ILE A 112 7.09 17.37 0.08
N LEU A 113 6.96 16.10 -0.32
CA LEU A 113 7.96 15.06 -0.12
C LEU A 113 7.90 14.07 -1.28
N THR A 114 9.05 13.73 -1.84
CA THR A 114 9.19 12.62 -2.79
C THR A 114 10.28 11.67 -2.28
N LYS A 115 9.94 10.40 -2.11
CA LYS A 115 10.91 9.31 -1.92
C LYS A 115 10.94 8.46 -3.18
N LEU A 116 12.07 8.47 -3.89
CA LEU A 116 12.24 7.65 -5.10
C LEU A 116 13.00 6.37 -4.77
N THR A 117 12.44 5.22 -5.14
CA THR A 117 13.01 3.87 -4.91
C THR A 117 13.21 3.48 -3.44
N SER A 118 13.00 4.38 -2.49
CA SER A 118 13.33 4.19 -1.07
C SER A 118 12.12 4.20 -0.14
N CYS A 119 10.89 4.25 -0.65
CA CYS A 119 9.71 4.21 0.21
C CYS A 119 9.76 2.96 1.10
N PHE A 120 9.59 3.12 2.42
CA PHE A 120 9.66 2.05 3.44
C PHE A 120 10.99 1.32 3.64
N VAL A 121 11.94 1.43 2.71
CA VAL A 121 13.22 0.69 2.76
C VAL A 121 14.41 1.59 3.13
N ASP A 122 14.16 2.87 3.38
CA ASP A 122 15.13 3.76 4.03
C ASP A 122 15.08 3.64 5.56
N GLU A 123 15.95 4.41 6.22
CA GLU A 123 16.09 4.42 7.67
C GLU A 123 14.85 4.93 8.44
N GLU A 124 13.89 5.57 7.75
CA GLU A 124 12.62 5.96 8.37
C GLU A 124 11.61 4.80 8.42
N GLY A 125 11.77 3.79 7.56
CA GLY A 125 10.93 2.60 7.53
C GLY A 125 9.44 2.92 7.36
N LEU A 126 8.60 2.32 8.22
CA LEU A 126 7.14 2.51 8.26
C LEU A 126 6.70 3.85 8.89
N ASN A 127 7.58 4.85 8.95
CA ASN A 127 7.26 6.17 9.45
C ASN A 127 7.77 7.25 8.49
N ILE A 128 6.92 7.74 7.60
CA ILE A 128 7.30 8.77 6.61
C ILE A 128 7.03 10.16 7.20
N LYS A 129 8.02 11.04 7.15
CA LYS A 129 7.90 12.41 7.66
C LYS A 129 7.91 13.44 6.54
N ALA A 130 6.84 14.23 6.45
CA ALA A 130 6.73 15.34 5.51
C ALA A 130 6.66 16.67 6.24
N THR A 131 7.51 17.63 5.88
CA THR A 131 7.49 18.97 6.45
C THR A 131 6.58 19.88 5.63
N ILE A 132 5.59 20.47 6.27
CA ILE A 132 4.72 21.47 5.68
C ILE A 132 5.56 22.70 5.29
N PRO A 133 5.41 23.27 4.09
CA PRO A 133 6.21 24.42 3.68
C PRO A 133 6.11 25.57 4.68
N LYS A 134 7.24 26.20 4.99
CA LYS A 134 7.30 27.34 5.93
C LYS A 134 6.57 28.58 5.42
N ASP A 135 6.46 28.70 4.09
CA ASP A 135 5.74 29.79 3.41
C ASP A 135 4.27 29.41 3.14
N ALA A 136 3.78 28.29 3.67
CA ALA A 136 2.40 27.90 3.40
C ALA A 136 1.40 28.92 3.96
N PRO A 137 0.27 29.18 3.27
CA PRO A 137 -0.74 30.12 3.73
C PRO A 137 -1.69 29.47 4.74
N SER A 138 -2.49 30.28 5.41
CA SER A 138 -3.64 29.77 6.16
C SER A 138 -4.73 29.28 5.20
N LEU A 139 -5.23 28.06 5.41
CA LEU A 139 -6.28 27.43 4.59
C LEU A 139 -7.26 26.68 5.50
N GLU A 140 -8.56 26.88 5.31
CA GLU A 140 -9.57 26.14 6.10
C GLU A 140 -9.66 24.68 5.72
N ASN A 141 -9.44 24.36 4.44
CA ASN A 141 -9.58 23.01 3.89
C ASN A 141 -8.37 22.68 3.02
N VAL A 142 -7.49 21.83 3.53
CA VAL A 142 -6.39 21.26 2.77
C VAL A 142 -6.41 19.75 2.91
N VAL A 143 -6.21 19.06 1.80
CA VAL A 143 -6.10 17.61 1.72
C VAL A 143 -4.64 17.26 1.60
N ILE A 144 -4.20 16.32 2.42
CA ILE A 144 -2.89 15.69 2.29
C ILE A 144 -3.10 14.29 1.74
N ALA A 145 -2.41 13.96 0.65
CA ALA A 145 -2.39 12.63 0.07
C ALA A 145 -1.03 12.00 0.27
N TRP A 146 -1.00 10.75 0.73
CA TRP A 146 0.11 9.85 0.45
C TRP A 146 -0.23 9.01 -0.77
N THR A 147 0.73 8.91 -1.68
CA THR A 147 0.64 8.02 -2.84
C THR A 147 1.85 7.12 -2.92
N TRP A 148 1.66 5.92 -3.45
CA TRP A 148 2.74 4.95 -3.59
C TRP A 148 2.59 4.11 -4.85
N VAL A 149 3.71 3.93 -5.54
CA VAL A 149 3.92 2.98 -6.63
C VAL A 149 4.95 1.96 -6.14
N ASN A 150 4.50 0.73 -5.96
CA ASN A 150 5.27 -0.38 -5.40
C ASN A 150 6.36 -0.89 -6.36
N ALA A 151 7.53 -1.23 -5.81
CA ALA A 151 8.67 -1.70 -6.58
C ALA A 151 8.49 -3.13 -7.12
N ALA A 152 7.81 -3.99 -6.37
CA ALA A 152 7.64 -5.41 -6.67
C ALA A 152 6.17 -5.87 -6.56
N GLY A 153 5.77 -6.86 -7.36
CA GLY A 153 4.41 -7.39 -7.40
C GLY A 153 3.58 -6.85 -8.58
N ASN A 154 2.28 -6.64 -8.36
CA ASN A 154 1.42 -6.07 -9.39
C ASN A 154 1.79 -4.58 -9.63
N ARG A 155 1.38 -4.03 -10.77
CA ARG A 155 1.62 -2.63 -11.11
C ARG A 155 0.50 -1.80 -10.50
N GLU A 156 0.68 -1.37 -9.27
CA GLU A 156 -0.37 -0.83 -8.42
C GLU A 156 -0.13 0.65 -8.09
N PHE A 157 -1.22 1.36 -7.79
CA PHE A 157 -1.22 2.74 -7.32
C PHE A 157 -2.03 2.84 -6.03
N TYR A 158 -1.38 3.22 -4.95
CA TYR A 158 -1.99 3.37 -3.64
C TYR A 158 -2.22 4.84 -3.34
N MET A 159 -3.31 5.13 -2.64
CA MET A 159 -3.61 6.48 -2.18
C MET A 159 -4.40 6.44 -0.89
N ASN A 160 -3.93 7.19 0.10
CA ASN A 160 -4.74 7.56 1.26
C ASN A 160 -4.76 9.07 1.42
N CYS A 161 -5.92 9.63 1.76
CA CYS A 161 -6.11 11.07 1.96
C CYS A 161 -6.50 11.39 3.41
N MET A 162 -6.01 12.53 3.89
CA MET A 162 -6.29 13.07 5.21
C MET A 162 -6.68 14.55 5.06
N ASP A 163 -7.74 14.95 5.74
CA ASP A 163 -8.23 16.32 5.69
C ASP A 163 -7.71 17.13 6.88
N TYR A 164 -7.29 18.37 6.64
CA TYR A 164 -6.74 19.28 7.63
C TYR A 164 -7.20 20.72 7.38
N SER A 165 -7.03 21.54 8.40
CA SER A 165 -6.86 22.98 8.24
C SER A 165 -5.39 23.34 8.42
N LEU A 166 -4.98 24.48 7.88
CA LEU A 166 -3.60 24.94 7.88
C LEU A 166 -3.54 26.35 8.46
N GLU A 167 -2.67 26.54 9.44
CA GLU A 167 -2.29 27.85 9.98
C GLU A 167 -0.92 28.22 9.39
N GLY A 168 -0.89 29.31 8.64
CA GLY A 168 0.28 29.70 7.87
C GLY A 168 0.61 31.18 7.98
N VAL A 169 1.32 31.68 6.98
CA VAL A 169 1.74 33.08 6.90
C VAL A 169 0.85 33.87 5.96
N GLU A 170 0.67 35.17 6.25
CA GLU A 170 -0.06 36.08 5.38
C GLU A 170 0.66 36.23 4.04
N GLY A 171 -0.08 36.08 2.93
CA GLY A 171 0.48 36.14 1.57
C GLY A 171 1.32 34.91 1.17
N GLY A 172 1.32 33.85 1.99
CA GLY A 172 2.03 32.61 1.71
C GLY A 172 1.48 31.82 0.52
N LYS A 173 2.26 30.82 0.09
CA LYS A 173 1.87 29.82 -0.90
C LYS A 173 2.49 28.45 -0.59
N ILE A 174 1.79 27.40 -1.02
CA ILE A 174 2.39 26.07 -1.15
C ILE A 174 2.82 25.95 -2.61
N GLU A 175 4.10 25.63 -2.83
CA GLU A 175 4.66 25.42 -4.15
C GLU A 175 5.45 24.12 -4.15
N GLY A 176 5.12 23.23 -5.09
CA GLY A 176 5.73 21.91 -5.21
C GLY A 176 5.48 21.30 -6.58
N PRO A 177 6.28 20.33 -7.03
CA PRO A 177 6.02 19.66 -8.28
C PRO A 177 4.66 18.96 -8.25
N GLN A 178 4.02 18.85 -9.41
CA GLN A 178 2.77 18.11 -9.59
C GLN A 178 2.95 16.65 -9.15
N MET A 179 2.03 16.12 -8.35
CA MET A 179 2.03 14.70 -7.97
C MET A 179 1.97 13.80 -9.21
N VAL A 180 2.78 12.72 -9.21
CA VAL A 180 2.73 11.70 -10.27
C VAL A 180 1.57 10.76 -10.01
N ILE A 181 0.79 10.49 -11.06
CA ILE A 181 -0.15 9.37 -11.07
C ILE A 181 0.39 8.37 -12.09
N ALA A 182 0.59 7.14 -11.65
CA ALA A 182 1.06 6.04 -12.48
C ALA A 182 0.24 4.80 -12.12
N ASN A 183 0.25 3.78 -12.97
CA ASN A 183 -0.49 2.53 -12.76
C ASN A 183 -2.01 2.70 -12.54
N TYR A 184 -2.54 3.85 -12.93
CA TYR A 184 -3.95 4.20 -12.90
C TYR A 184 -4.46 4.33 -14.35
N PRO A 185 -5.69 3.92 -14.70
CA PRO A 185 -6.21 4.03 -16.06
C PRO A 185 -6.06 5.45 -16.64
N GLY A 186 -5.48 5.55 -17.83
CA GLY A 186 -5.16 6.83 -18.50
C GLY A 186 -3.77 7.39 -18.20
N TYR A 187 -3.01 6.77 -17.28
CA TYR A 187 -1.69 7.23 -16.86
C TYR A 187 -0.59 6.23 -17.25
N PRO A 188 0.69 6.65 -17.25
CA PRO A 188 1.82 5.77 -17.53
C PRO A 188 1.89 4.57 -16.57
N THR A 189 2.36 3.44 -17.10
CA THR A 189 2.66 2.25 -16.30
C THR A 189 4.12 2.26 -15.86
N ILE A 190 4.37 2.03 -14.57
CA ILE A 190 5.71 1.81 -14.01
C ILE A 190 5.86 0.32 -13.69
N GLY A 191 6.77 -0.35 -14.40
CA GLY A 191 7.09 -1.77 -14.24
C GLY A 191 7.73 -2.11 -12.89
N GLU A 192 7.95 -3.40 -12.63
CA GLU A 192 8.80 -3.80 -11.50
C GLU A 192 10.21 -3.27 -11.70
N PHE A 193 10.87 -2.75 -10.64
CA PHE A 193 12.20 -2.14 -10.77
C PHE A 193 13.22 -2.57 -9.71
N HIS A 194 12.92 -3.57 -8.89
CA HIS A 194 13.95 -4.16 -8.00
C HIS A 194 14.92 -5.10 -8.75
N PHE A 195 14.57 -5.57 -9.96
CA PHE A 195 15.39 -6.46 -10.79
C PHE A 195 16.29 -5.73 -11.80
N SER A 196 16.85 -4.57 -11.43
CA SER A 196 17.63 -3.68 -12.33
C SER A 196 16.85 -3.08 -13.51
N ALA A 197 15.53 -3.27 -13.53
CA ALA A 197 14.64 -2.65 -14.48
C ALA A 197 14.46 -1.15 -14.17
N ASP A 198 14.03 -0.41 -15.18
CA ASP A 198 13.91 1.05 -15.08
C ASP A 198 12.83 1.46 -14.07
N PRO A 199 13.18 2.21 -13.00
CA PRO A 199 12.20 2.72 -12.03
C PRO A 199 11.32 3.84 -12.58
N ARG A 200 11.51 4.29 -13.83
CA ARG A 200 10.76 5.39 -14.44
C ARG A 200 10.84 6.69 -13.63
N LYS A 201 12.05 6.99 -13.12
CA LYS A 201 12.34 8.24 -12.41
C LYS A 201 12.11 9.47 -13.29
N ASP A 202 12.16 9.30 -14.61
CA ASP A 202 11.82 10.33 -15.61
C ASP A 202 10.43 10.94 -15.37
N LEU A 203 9.45 10.15 -14.91
CA LEU A 203 8.10 10.64 -14.61
C LEU A 203 8.06 11.59 -13.40
N TYR A 204 9.02 11.45 -12.49
CA TYR A 204 9.16 12.29 -11.30
C TYR A 204 10.08 13.50 -11.54
N GLU A 205 10.89 13.44 -12.58
CA GLU A 205 11.79 14.50 -13.00
C GLU A 205 11.04 15.51 -13.88
N ASN A 206 11.37 16.81 -13.77
CA ASN A 206 10.86 17.89 -14.64
C ASN A 206 9.33 18.08 -14.67
N ARG A 207 8.64 17.73 -13.59
CA ARG A 207 7.20 17.94 -13.43
C ARG A 207 6.87 19.44 -13.34
N PRO A 208 5.72 19.87 -13.89
CA PRO A 208 5.29 21.26 -13.70
C PRO A 208 5.08 21.55 -12.22
N MET A 209 5.32 22.79 -11.81
CA MET A 209 5.08 23.23 -10.44
C MET A 209 3.60 23.56 -10.26
N VAL A 210 3.02 23.06 -9.18
CA VAL A 210 1.71 23.45 -8.68
C VAL A 210 1.90 24.52 -7.62
N VAL A 211 1.11 25.58 -7.70
CA VAL A 211 1.07 26.65 -6.70
C VAL A 211 -0.33 26.71 -6.11
N ILE A 212 -0.44 26.72 -4.78
CA ILE A 212 -1.68 26.91 -4.02
C ILE A 212 -1.54 28.19 -3.19
N THR A 213 -2.44 29.14 -3.39
CA THR A 213 -2.46 30.44 -2.72
C THR A 213 -3.44 30.47 -1.54
N GLY A 214 -3.32 31.49 -0.67
CA GLY A 214 -4.13 31.57 0.56
C GLY A 214 -5.63 31.79 0.39
N ASP A 215 -6.10 32.11 -0.82
CA ASP A 215 -7.51 32.09 -1.20
C ASP A 215 -8.01 30.67 -1.57
N GLY A 216 -7.13 29.67 -1.52
CA GLY A 216 -7.40 28.30 -1.90
C GLY A 216 -7.31 28.04 -3.40
N SER A 217 -7.00 29.05 -4.21
CA SER A 217 -6.79 28.89 -5.66
C SER A 217 -5.53 28.06 -5.91
N SER A 218 -5.59 27.21 -6.94
CA SER A 218 -4.47 26.39 -7.38
C SER A 218 -4.29 26.46 -8.89
N ALA A 219 -3.04 26.39 -9.35
CA ALA A 219 -2.70 26.41 -10.76
C ALA A 219 -1.40 25.63 -11.03
N GLY A 220 -1.20 25.25 -12.29
CA GLY A 220 0.02 24.56 -12.76
C GLY A 220 -0.07 23.03 -12.79
N GLY A 221 -1.15 22.46 -12.24
CA GLY A 221 -1.39 21.02 -12.25
C GLY A 221 -1.97 20.51 -13.56
N ASN A 222 -1.23 20.64 -14.66
CA ASN A 222 -1.61 19.99 -15.91
C ASN A 222 -0.87 18.64 -15.99
N GLN A 223 -1.39 17.62 -15.30
CA GLN A 223 -1.07 16.27 -15.73
C GLN A 223 -1.74 16.08 -17.08
N THR A 224 -0.93 16.06 -18.14
CA THR A 224 -1.46 15.64 -19.43
C THR A 224 -1.77 14.16 -19.28
N GLU A 225 -3.06 13.79 -19.29
CA GLU A 225 -3.49 12.43 -19.58
C GLU A 225 -2.98 12.07 -20.98
N SER A 226 -1.73 11.62 -21.10
CA SER A 226 -1.19 11.00 -22.30
C SER A 226 0.30 10.73 -22.14
N VAL A 227 0.73 9.47 -22.28
CA VAL A 227 1.18 8.95 -23.58
C VAL A 227 0.87 7.45 -23.59
N THR A 228 0.14 6.98 -24.58
CA THR A 228 0.10 5.55 -24.90
C THR A 228 1.49 5.13 -25.36
N ASP A 229 2.26 4.46 -24.50
CA ASP A 229 3.39 3.65 -24.94
C ASP A 229 2.81 2.40 -25.64
N ALA A 230 2.53 2.54 -26.94
CA ALA A 230 2.38 1.38 -27.79
C ALA A 230 3.78 0.82 -28.09
N PRO A 231 4.07 -0.46 -27.81
CA PRO A 231 5.29 -1.06 -28.30
C PRO A 231 5.20 -1.11 -29.83
N THR A 232 6.11 -0.39 -30.50
CA THR A 232 6.33 -0.52 -31.94
C THR A 232 6.87 -1.91 -32.21
N THR A 233 6.00 -2.83 -32.65
CA THR A 233 6.41 -4.05 -33.35
C THR A 233 5.95 -3.94 -34.80
N THR A 234 6.93 -3.78 -35.68
CA THR A 234 6.80 -3.87 -37.13
C THR A 234 6.17 -5.22 -37.53
N PRO A 235 5.09 -5.25 -38.33
CA PRO A 235 4.57 -6.49 -38.89
C PRO A 235 5.50 -7.00 -40.00
N GLY A 236 6.20 -8.10 -39.70
CA GLY A 236 6.82 -8.95 -40.71
C GLY A 236 5.75 -9.82 -41.37
N GLU A 237 5.44 -9.47 -42.61
CA GLU A 237 4.59 -10.19 -43.55
C GLU A 237 5.12 -11.62 -43.80
N THR A 238 4.30 -12.66 -43.57
CA THR A 238 4.34 -13.91 -44.35
C THR A 238 2.96 -14.55 -44.38
N ALA A 239 2.61 -15.03 -45.58
CA ALA A 239 1.28 -15.34 -46.07
C ALA A 239 0.62 -16.61 -45.52
N SER A 240 -0.70 -16.49 -45.36
CA SER A 240 -1.77 -17.33 -45.94
C SER A 240 -1.66 -18.86 -45.89
N ALA A 241 -2.57 -19.47 -45.11
CA ALA A 241 -3.27 -20.68 -45.50
C ALA A 241 -4.71 -20.67 -44.95
N THR A 242 -5.67 -20.74 -45.87
CA THR A 242 -7.13 -20.79 -45.70
C THR A 242 -7.59 -22.11 -45.06
N PRO A 243 -8.64 -22.14 -44.22
CA PRO A 243 -9.42 -23.36 -43.98
C PRO A 243 -10.72 -23.34 -44.79
N THR A 244 -10.93 -24.41 -45.57
CA THR A 244 -12.18 -24.73 -46.28
C THR A 244 -13.22 -25.35 -45.35
N ASP A 245 -14.38 -24.71 -45.34
CA ASP A 245 -15.77 -25.19 -45.33
C ASP A 245 -16.15 -26.63 -44.88
N GLY A 246 -17.24 -26.71 -44.10
CA GLY A 246 -18.32 -27.67 -44.34
C GLY A 246 -18.51 -28.86 -43.38
N GLY A 247 -19.49 -28.74 -42.48
CA GLY A 247 -20.57 -29.75 -42.40
C GLY A 247 -20.62 -30.74 -41.24
N SER A 248 -21.64 -30.52 -40.39
CA SER A 248 -22.59 -31.52 -39.86
C SER A 248 -22.28 -32.29 -38.57
N ILE A 249 -23.15 -32.03 -37.59
CA ILE A 249 -23.41 -32.77 -36.35
C ILE A 249 -24.06 -34.13 -36.69
N PRO A 250 -23.72 -35.20 -35.95
CA PRO A 250 -24.77 -35.93 -35.24
C PRO A 250 -24.42 -36.26 -33.78
N THR A 251 -25.46 -36.22 -32.96
CA THR A 251 -25.64 -36.80 -31.63
C THR A 251 -25.23 -38.28 -31.54
N ASP A 252 -24.52 -38.65 -30.47
CA ASP A 252 -24.90 -39.78 -29.60
C ASP A 252 -23.97 -39.85 -28.36
N ALA A 253 -24.58 -39.92 -27.17
CA ALA A 253 -24.02 -40.50 -25.94
C ALA A 253 -24.49 -41.98 -25.87
N PRO A 254 -24.03 -42.87 -24.94
CA PRO A 254 -23.17 -42.67 -23.75
C PRO A 254 -22.08 -43.76 -23.57
N THR A 255 -21.21 -43.64 -22.56
CA THR A 255 -20.83 -44.66 -21.52
C THR A 255 -19.46 -44.40 -20.86
N ASP A 256 -19.52 -44.10 -19.57
CA ASP A 256 -18.84 -44.74 -18.42
C ASP A 256 -17.30 -44.86 -18.23
N LEU A 257 -16.90 -44.46 -17.00
CA LEU A 257 -15.73 -44.79 -16.13
C LEU A 257 -14.38 -44.03 -16.28
N PRO A 258 -13.51 -43.98 -15.23
CA PRO A 258 -13.71 -44.10 -13.77
C PRO A 258 -13.02 -42.98 -12.92
N GLY A 259 -13.40 -42.89 -11.65
CA GLY A 259 -12.79 -41.98 -10.66
C GLY A 259 -11.44 -42.44 -10.07
N PRO A 260 -10.70 -41.56 -9.37
CA PRO A 260 -9.41 -41.91 -8.77
C PRO A 260 -9.58 -42.62 -7.40
N SER A 261 -8.83 -43.70 -7.22
CA SER A 261 -8.71 -44.46 -5.97
C SER A 261 -7.50 -43.99 -5.14
N PRO A 262 -7.56 -43.98 -3.80
CA PRO A 262 -6.45 -43.61 -2.93
C PRO A 262 -5.57 -44.83 -2.60
N THR A 263 -4.27 -44.63 -2.43
CA THR A 263 -3.38 -45.65 -1.86
C THR A 263 -2.48 -45.00 -0.80
N GLY A 264 -2.57 -45.53 0.42
CA GLY A 264 -1.78 -45.10 1.57
C GLY A 264 -0.52 -45.96 1.79
N GLY A 265 0.14 -45.71 2.91
CA GLY A 265 1.13 -46.62 3.50
C GLY A 265 2.42 -45.93 3.97
N GLU A 266 2.48 -45.64 5.27
CA GLU A 266 3.69 -45.34 6.04
C GLU A 266 4.62 -46.58 6.11
N PRO A 267 5.94 -46.39 6.34
CA PRO A 267 6.45 -46.70 7.69
C PRO A 267 7.59 -45.76 8.19
N ALA A 268 7.62 -45.55 9.51
CA ALA A 268 8.74 -44.98 10.27
C ALA A 268 10.01 -45.85 10.21
N PRO A 269 11.22 -45.27 10.43
CA PRO A 269 11.91 -45.41 11.73
C PRO A 269 12.75 -44.15 12.07
N GLY A 270 13.40 -43.94 13.21
CA GLY A 270 13.67 -44.72 14.42
C GLY A 270 14.48 -43.82 15.37
N ALA A 271 14.39 -44.12 16.67
CA ALA A 271 15.08 -43.38 17.72
C ALA A 271 16.59 -43.68 17.74
N SER A 272 17.39 -42.66 18.07
CA SER A 272 18.76 -42.84 18.54
C SER A 272 19.07 -41.86 19.68
N THR A 273 19.74 -42.41 20.69
CA THR A 273 20.14 -41.85 21.98
C THR A 273 21.52 -41.16 21.90
N SER A 274 21.76 -40.13 22.70
CA SER A 274 22.93 -40.01 23.62
C SER A 274 23.19 -38.59 24.16
N THR A 275 23.53 -38.53 25.46
CA THR A 275 24.39 -37.57 26.20
C THR A 275 24.01 -36.07 26.18
N GLY A 276 23.82 -35.32 27.27
CA GLY A 276 24.39 -35.37 28.62
C GLY A 276 25.29 -34.13 28.85
N SER A 277 24.81 -33.10 29.56
CA SER A 277 25.47 -32.46 30.72
C SER A 277 24.87 -31.09 31.12
N ASP A 278 24.87 -30.90 32.44
CA ASP A 278 24.44 -29.76 33.25
C ASP A 278 25.05 -28.39 32.89
N SER A 279 24.28 -27.33 33.11
CA SER A 279 24.72 -26.19 33.94
C SER A 279 23.52 -25.32 34.38
N THR A 280 23.31 -25.25 35.70
CA THR A 280 22.35 -24.37 36.39
C THR A 280 22.83 -22.91 36.38
N PRO A 281 21.92 -21.93 36.48
CA PRO A 281 21.97 -21.11 37.69
C PRO A 281 20.61 -20.67 38.26
N THR A 282 20.54 -20.76 39.59
CA THR A 282 20.14 -19.73 40.58
C THR A 282 18.81 -18.98 40.45
N SER A 283 17.94 -19.30 41.42
CA SER A 283 16.72 -18.60 41.86
C SER A 283 17.02 -17.29 42.63
N LEU A 284 16.19 -16.26 42.41
CA LEU A 284 15.85 -15.22 43.40
C LEU A 284 14.42 -14.68 43.12
N PRO A 285 13.55 -14.52 44.16
CA PRO A 285 12.29 -13.79 44.05
C PRO A 285 12.33 -12.44 44.77
N GLY A 286 11.67 -11.42 44.22
CA GLY A 286 11.55 -10.10 44.85
C GLY A 286 10.20 -9.43 44.57
N LYS A 287 9.27 -9.53 45.53
CA LYS A 287 8.02 -8.74 45.58
C LYS A 287 8.31 -7.36 46.17
N CYS A 288 7.88 -6.29 45.50
CA CYS A 288 7.84 -4.94 46.09
C CYS A 288 6.44 -4.62 46.65
N LYS A 289 6.41 -4.03 47.84
CA LYS A 289 5.25 -3.42 48.53
C LYS A 289 5.42 -1.89 48.52
N PRO A 290 4.36 -1.07 48.50
CA PRO A 290 4.48 0.37 48.38
C PRO A 290 4.63 1.05 49.77
N LYS A 291 5.30 2.21 49.79
CA LYS A 291 5.36 3.12 50.94
C LYS A 291 4.44 4.31 50.70
N THR A 292 3.61 4.59 51.69
CA THR A 292 2.99 5.89 51.97
C THR A 292 3.71 6.50 53.18
N GLN A 293 4.27 7.70 52.99
CA GLN A 293 4.06 8.92 53.77
C GLN A 293 4.86 10.04 53.09
#